data_AF-A0A4Z1A8C5-F1
#
_entry.id   AF-A0A4Z1A8C5-F1
#
_cell.length_a   1.000
_cell.length_b   1.000
_cell.length_c   1.000
_cell.angle_alpha   90.00
_cell.angle_beta   90.00
_cell.angle_gamma   90.00
#
_symmetry.space_group_name_H-M   'P 1'
#
loop_
_entity.id
_entity.type
_entity.pdbx_description
1 polymer ?
#
loop_
_entity_poly.entity_id
_entity_poly.type
_entity_poly.pdbx_seq_one_letter_code
_entity_poly.pdbx_strand_id
1 'polypeptide(L)'
;MKQYNRKEFLMKSIVLSTTLSLVMGESVLFGKEKKKENQSFPLPEGLTQVAENDPTAQALGFHHNANDTDYTLFPDRKLPNAKNQICQHCSQFTKLNEGWGKCNILTAGVVSNLGWCSAWSKKS
;
A
#
# COMPACT_ATOMS: atom_id res chain seq x y z
N MET A 1 -48.68 -4.18 24.92
CA MET A 1 -47.70 -3.97 23.83
C MET A 1 -46.39 -3.47 24.46
N LYS A 2 -45.39 -4.35 24.64
CA LYS A 2 -44.08 -3.98 25.23
C LYS A 2 -43.04 -4.00 24.11
N GLN A 3 -42.49 -2.83 23.79
CA GLN A 3 -41.39 -2.69 22.84
C GLN A 3 -40.12 -3.30 23.44
N TYR A 4 -39.54 -4.29 22.77
CA TYR A 4 -38.30 -4.92 23.18
C TYR A 4 -37.14 -4.38 22.32
N ASN A 5 -36.11 -3.87 23.00
CA ASN A 5 -34.94 -3.24 22.39
C ASN A 5 -33.98 -4.32 21.85
N ARG A 6 -33.65 -4.24 20.56
CA ARG A 6 -32.96 -5.27 19.76
C ARG A 6 -31.52 -5.59 20.21
N LYS A 7 -30.97 -4.82 21.15
CA LYS A 7 -29.56 -4.88 21.54
C LYS A 7 -29.27 -5.96 22.60
N GLU A 8 -30.26 -6.35 23.39
CA GLU A 8 -30.10 -7.35 24.45
C GLU A 8 -30.16 -8.80 23.94
N PHE A 9 -30.76 -9.02 22.76
CA PHE A 9 -30.95 -10.38 22.23
C PHE A 9 -29.71 -10.93 21.51
N LEU A 10 -28.80 -10.07 21.04
CA LEU A 10 -27.60 -10.48 20.32
C LEU A 10 -26.47 -10.96 21.24
N MET A 11 -26.45 -10.54 22.52
CA MET A 11 -25.35 -10.86 23.44
C MET A 11 -25.52 -12.20 24.19
N LYS A 12 -26.70 -12.84 24.11
CA LYS A 12 -26.99 -14.08 24.85
C LYS A 12 -27.00 -15.36 24.02
N SER A 13 -26.70 -15.30 22.72
CA SER A 13 -26.77 -16.47 21.82
C SER A 13 -25.45 -17.25 21.65
N ILE A 14 -24.37 -16.90 22.35
CA ILE A 14 -23.03 -17.48 22.08
C ILE A 14 -22.67 -18.69 22.97
N VAL A 15 -23.45 -19.01 24.00
CA VAL A 15 -23.05 -20.03 25.00
C VAL A 15 -24.04 -21.20 25.05
N LEU A 16 -24.14 -22.00 23.99
CA LEU A 16 -24.64 -23.39 24.06
C LEU A 16 -24.43 -24.16 22.74
N SER A 17 -23.24 -24.71 22.51
CA SER A 17 -23.06 -25.87 21.60
C SER A 17 -21.64 -26.44 21.68
N THR A 18 -21.27 -26.91 22.87
CA THR A 18 -20.16 -27.84 23.05
C THR A 18 -20.74 -29.24 23.21
N THR A 19 -20.68 -30.07 22.17
CA THR A 19 -20.23 -31.48 22.20
C THR A 19 -20.52 -32.17 20.87
N LEU A 20 -19.52 -32.94 20.41
CA LEU A 20 -19.66 -34.14 19.58
C LEU A 20 -19.75 -33.96 18.05
N SER A 21 -18.59 -33.89 17.39
CA SER A 21 -18.35 -34.52 16.07
C SER A 21 -16.85 -34.61 15.80
N LEU A 22 -16.26 -35.74 16.17
CA LEU A 22 -15.05 -36.30 15.57
C LEU A 22 -15.55 -37.15 14.40
N VAL A 23 -15.13 -36.85 13.16
CA VAL A 23 -15.04 -37.73 11.96
C VAL A 23 -15.24 -36.90 10.68
N MET A 24 -14.20 -36.91 9.85
CA MET A 24 -14.14 -36.69 8.39
C MET A 24 -14.53 -35.33 7.81
N GLY A 25 -13.58 -34.78 7.05
CA GLY A 25 -13.90 -33.92 5.92
C GLY A 25 -13.06 -32.66 5.89
N GLU A 26 -11.92 -32.74 5.20
CA GLU A 26 -11.22 -31.59 4.66
C GLU A 26 -12.21 -30.64 3.98
N SER A 27 -12.29 -29.42 4.50
CA SER A 27 -12.79 -28.27 3.75
C SER A 27 -11.95 -27.10 4.20
N VAL A 28 -10.79 -27.02 3.56
CA VAL A 28 -9.88 -25.88 3.56
C VAL A 28 -10.71 -24.63 3.40
N LEU A 29 -10.94 -23.92 4.51
CA LEU A 29 -11.35 -22.53 4.48
C LEU A 29 -10.19 -21.79 3.83
N PHE A 30 -10.28 -21.62 2.51
CA PHE A 30 -9.55 -20.64 1.71
C PHE A 30 -9.97 -19.26 2.23
N GLY A 31 -9.47 -18.91 3.42
CA GLY A 31 -9.24 -17.53 3.77
C GLY A 31 -8.34 -17.00 2.68
N LYS A 32 -8.87 -16.09 1.86
CA LYS A 32 -8.06 -15.15 1.09
C LYS A 32 -7.28 -14.32 2.11
N GLU A 33 -6.21 -14.90 2.66
CA GLU A 33 -5.06 -14.13 3.07
C GLU A 33 -4.65 -13.36 1.81
N LYS A 34 -4.99 -12.07 1.77
CA LYS A 34 -4.26 -11.13 0.94
C LYS A 34 -2.84 -11.16 1.46
N LYS A 35 -2.06 -12.13 0.98
CA LYS A 35 -0.62 -12.16 1.09
C LYS A 35 -0.20 -10.76 0.64
N LYS A 36 0.32 -9.96 1.57
CA LYS A 36 1.06 -8.74 1.27
C LYS A 36 2.32 -9.23 0.57
N GLU A 37 2.15 -9.64 -0.67
CA GLU A 37 3.25 -9.99 -1.55
C GLU A 37 3.98 -8.67 -1.76
N ASN A 38 5.24 -8.60 -1.34
CA ASN A 38 6.17 -7.59 -1.81
C ASN A 38 6.23 -7.77 -3.33
N GLN A 39 5.29 -7.14 -4.03
CA GLN A 39 5.12 -7.27 -5.47
C GLN A 39 6.25 -6.47 -6.12
N SER A 40 7.40 -7.12 -6.29
CA SER A 40 8.50 -6.62 -7.09
C SER A 40 8.15 -6.87 -8.56
N PHE A 41 7.82 -5.79 -9.29
CA PHE A 41 7.55 -5.87 -10.72
C PHE A 41 8.87 -5.76 -11.51
N PRO A 42 9.05 -6.53 -12.60
CA PRO A 42 10.24 -6.41 -13.42
C PRO A 42 10.33 -5.01 -14.05
N LEU A 43 11.55 -4.49 -14.15
CA LEU A 43 11.84 -3.26 -14.87
C LEU A 43 11.47 -3.44 -16.36
N PRO A 44 10.88 -2.42 -17.01
CA PRO A 44 10.66 -2.47 -18.46
C PRO A 44 11.99 -2.63 -19.22
N GLU A 45 11.97 -3.38 -20.32
CA GLU A 45 13.16 -3.63 -21.14
C GLU A 45 13.81 -2.33 -21.63
N GLY A 46 15.14 -2.27 -21.55
CA GLY A 46 15.92 -1.13 -22.01
C GLY A 46 15.82 0.14 -21.13
N LEU A 47 15.15 0.08 -19.98
CA LEU A 47 15.08 1.20 -19.03
C LEU A 47 15.86 0.90 -17.75
N THR A 48 16.41 1.96 -17.16
CA THR A 48 17.08 1.94 -15.86
C THR A 48 16.23 2.64 -14.81
N GLN A 49 16.23 2.13 -13.58
CA GLN A 49 15.61 2.84 -12.46
C GLN A 49 16.44 4.07 -12.08
N VAL A 50 15.77 5.11 -11.58
CA VAL A 50 16.45 6.27 -10.98
C VAL A 50 17.22 5.80 -9.75
N ALA A 51 18.53 6.05 -9.70
CA ALA A 51 19.31 5.71 -8.53
C ALA A 51 18.95 6.64 -7.36
N GLU A 52 18.71 6.10 -6.16
CA GLU A 52 18.36 6.92 -4.98
C GLU A 52 19.50 7.84 -4.54
N ASN A 53 20.74 7.55 -4.96
CA ASN A 53 21.91 8.40 -4.76
C ASN A 53 22.16 9.42 -5.90
N ASP A 54 21.27 9.52 -6.89
CA ASP A 54 21.30 10.60 -7.87
C ASP A 54 21.15 11.96 -7.15
N PRO A 55 21.89 13.01 -7.54
CA PRO A 55 21.81 14.32 -6.86
C PRO A 55 20.39 14.89 -6.82
N THR A 56 19.59 14.70 -7.87
CA THR A 56 18.20 15.18 -7.94
C THR A 56 17.30 14.33 -7.04
N ALA A 57 17.52 13.01 -7.01
CA ALA A 57 16.81 12.10 -6.11
C ALA A 57 17.08 12.46 -4.63
N GLN A 58 18.34 12.67 -4.25
CA GLN A 58 18.72 13.06 -2.90
C GLN A 58 18.15 14.41 -2.50
N ALA A 59 18.23 15.42 -3.37
CA ALA A 59 17.68 16.75 -3.11
C ALA A 59 16.17 16.73 -2.83
N LEU A 60 15.45 15.78 -3.44
CA LEU A 60 14.01 15.62 -3.25
C LEU A 60 13.65 14.58 -2.17
N GLY A 61 14.62 13.90 -1.56
CA GLY A 61 14.37 12.80 -0.63
C GLY A 61 13.64 11.62 -1.28
N PHE A 62 13.96 11.32 -2.54
CA PHE A 62 13.30 10.27 -3.30
C PHE A 62 13.72 8.88 -2.83
N HIS A 63 12.72 8.02 -2.65
CA HIS A 63 12.90 6.58 -2.51
C HIS A 63 11.93 5.82 -3.40
N HIS A 64 12.32 4.65 -3.89
CA HIS A 64 11.46 3.75 -4.65
C HIS A 64 10.33 3.13 -3.83
N ASN A 65 10.45 3.16 -2.51
CA ASN A 65 9.40 2.78 -1.58
C ASN A 65 9.18 3.92 -0.60
N ALA A 66 7.97 4.47 -0.59
CA ALA A 66 7.62 5.61 0.25
C ALA A 66 7.80 5.33 1.75
N ASN A 67 7.83 4.07 2.19
CA ASN A 67 8.07 3.74 3.59
C ASN A 67 9.52 3.97 4.03
N ASP A 68 10.45 4.08 3.08
CA ASP A 68 11.88 4.26 3.32
C ASP A 68 12.25 5.76 3.41
N THR A 69 11.27 6.66 3.23
CA THR A 69 11.44 8.09 3.41
C THR A 69 11.91 8.44 4.82
N ASP A 70 12.90 9.32 4.92
CA ASP A 70 13.32 9.90 6.19
C ASP A 70 12.24 10.81 6.78
N TYR A 71 11.52 10.30 7.79
CA TYR A 71 10.46 11.05 8.47
C TYR A 71 10.96 12.11 9.46
N THR A 72 12.27 12.22 9.68
CA THR A 72 12.86 13.33 10.44
C THR A 72 13.01 14.55 9.53
N LEU A 73 13.42 14.34 8.28
CA LEU A 73 13.53 15.39 7.26
C LEU A 73 12.17 15.77 6.66
N PHE A 74 11.26 14.79 6.51
CA PHE A 74 9.93 14.99 5.95
C PHE A 74 8.82 14.63 6.96
N PRO A 75 8.65 15.42 8.04
CA PRO A 75 7.73 15.07 9.14
C PRO A 75 6.26 14.99 8.70
N ASP A 76 5.85 15.72 7.67
CA ASP A 76 4.48 15.68 7.12
C ASP A 76 4.07 14.30 6.60
N ARG A 77 5.04 13.45 6.26
CA ARG A 77 4.79 12.04 5.89
C ARG A 77 4.15 11.22 7.02
N LYS A 78 4.29 11.66 8.28
CA LYS A 78 3.68 11.02 9.44
C LYS A 78 2.17 11.26 9.51
N LEU A 79 1.66 12.27 8.79
CA LEU A 79 0.24 12.60 8.81
C LEU A 79 -0.60 11.48 8.17
N PRO A 80 -1.81 11.19 8.69
CA PRO A 80 -2.64 10.10 8.17
C PRO A 80 -2.96 10.19 6.68
N ASN A 81 -3.10 11.41 6.15
CA ASN A 81 -3.38 11.68 4.74
C ASN A 81 -2.16 11.43 3.84
N ALA A 82 -0.94 11.39 4.39
CA ALA A 82 0.28 11.18 3.63
C ALA A 82 0.52 9.71 3.25
N LYS A 83 -0.20 8.76 3.86
CA LYS A 83 -0.05 7.32 3.59
C LYS A 83 -0.30 6.93 2.12
N ASN A 84 -1.17 7.67 1.42
CA ASN A 84 -1.48 7.44 0.01
C ASN A 84 -0.66 8.35 -0.94
N GLN A 85 0.30 9.11 -0.40
CA GLN A 85 1.23 9.87 -1.22
C GLN A 85 2.30 8.92 -1.73
N ILE A 86 2.05 8.36 -2.92
CA ILE A 86 2.99 7.54 -3.67
C ILE A 86 3.01 8.01 -5.14
N CYS A 87 4.05 7.63 -5.88
CA CYS A 87 4.22 7.96 -7.29
C CYS A 87 2.97 7.61 -8.11
N GLN A 88 2.33 6.47 -7.87
CA GLN A 88 1.10 6.05 -8.58
C GLN A 88 -0.02 7.11 -8.53
N HIS A 89 -0.09 7.89 -7.45
CA HIS A 89 -1.10 8.93 -7.23
C HIS A 89 -0.55 10.36 -7.42
N CYS A 90 0.67 10.49 -7.93
CA CYS A 90 1.34 11.75 -8.20
C CYS A 90 0.97 12.27 -9.60
N SER A 91 0.80 13.58 -9.73
CA SER A 91 0.55 14.27 -11.01
C SER A 91 1.71 14.12 -12.01
N GLN A 92 2.93 13.93 -11.51
CA GLN A 92 4.16 13.83 -12.31
C GLN A 92 4.41 12.42 -12.87
N PHE A 93 3.63 11.43 -12.42
CA PHE A 93 3.86 10.03 -12.75
C PHE A 93 3.04 9.60 -13.97
N THR A 94 3.76 9.04 -14.94
CA THR A 94 3.16 8.37 -16.10
C THR A 94 3.47 6.88 -16.04
N LYS A 95 2.43 6.06 -15.83
CA LYS A 95 2.56 4.60 -15.73
C LYS A 95 3.15 4.01 -17.02
N LEU A 96 4.12 3.10 -16.90
CA LEU A 96 4.64 2.28 -17.99
C LEU A 96 4.17 0.82 -17.86
N ASN A 97 4.26 0.26 -16.66
CA ASN A 97 3.71 -1.06 -16.32
C ASN A 97 3.16 -1.05 -14.89
N GLU A 98 2.88 -2.21 -14.31
CA GLU A 98 2.26 -2.35 -12.99
C GLU A 98 3.11 -1.72 -11.86
N GLY A 99 4.44 -1.76 -11.97
CA GLY A 99 5.35 -1.29 -10.92
C GLY A 99 6.20 -0.07 -11.26
N TRP A 100 6.31 0.29 -12.53
CA TRP A 100 7.25 1.33 -12.98
C TRP A 100 6.56 2.39 -13.84
N GLY A 101 7.08 3.61 -13.77
CA GLY A 101 6.63 4.71 -14.61
C GLY A 101 7.68 5.81 -14.76
N LYS A 102 7.42 6.73 -15.69
CA LYS A 102 8.23 7.93 -15.89
C LYS A 102 7.80 9.01 -14.88
N CYS A 103 8.76 9.81 -14.43
CA CYS A 103 8.54 10.99 -13.62
C CYS A 103 9.02 12.23 -14.40
N ASN A 104 8.23 13.30 -14.46
CA ASN A 104 8.64 14.53 -15.15
C ASN A 104 9.82 15.26 -14.48
N ILE A 105 10.05 15.01 -13.19
CA ILE A 105 11.12 15.65 -12.40
C ILE A 105 12.38 14.77 -12.36
N LEU A 106 12.21 13.47 -12.11
CA LEU A 106 13.30 12.50 -12.04
C LEU A 106 13.46 11.83 -13.40
N THR A 107 14.23 12.45 -14.29
CA THR A 107 14.32 12.09 -15.71
C THR A 107 15.48 11.14 -16.05
N ALA A 108 16.37 10.85 -15.10
CA ALA A 108 17.50 9.94 -15.29
C ALA A 108 17.11 8.46 -15.44
N GLY A 109 15.82 8.12 -15.25
CA GLY A 109 15.33 6.75 -15.33
C GLY A 109 13.83 6.65 -15.05
N VAL A 110 13.39 5.45 -14.69
CA VAL A 110 12.03 5.17 -14.23
C VAL A 110 11.95 5.12 -12.70
N VAL A 111 10.78 5.45 -12.16
CA VAL A 111 10.49 5.39 -10.73
C VAL A 111 9.47 4.30 -10.45
N SER A 112 9.61 3.66 -9.30
CA SER A 112 8.61 2.74 -8.74
C SER A 112 7.28 3.46 -8.52
N ASN A 113 6.17 2.79 -8.79
CA ASN A 113 4.81 3.26 -8.51
C ASN A 113 4.56 3.47 -7.00
N LEU A 114 5.28 2.74 -6.14
CA LEU A 114 5.23 2.84 -4.68
C LEU A 114 6.22 3.88 -4.12
N GLY A 115 6.98 4.56 -4.97
CA GLY A 115 7.96 5.54 -4.56
C GLY A 115 7.34 6.84 -4.05
N TRP A 116 8.18 7.71 -3.49
CA TRP A 116 7.79 9.05 -3.06
C TRP A 116 8.98 10.01 -3.12
N CYS A 117 8.71 11.30 -3.36
CA CYS A 117 9.66 12.38 -3.13
C CYS A 117 8.90 13.63 -2.64
N SER A 118 9.62 14.61 -2.10
CA SER A 118 9.05 15.86 -1.57
C SER A 118 8.26 16.70 -2.58
N ALA A 119 8.50 16.52 -3.88
CA ALA A 119 7.74 17.18 -4.96
C ALA A 119 6.41 16.47 -5.29
N TRP A 120 5.97 15.51 -4.47
CA TRP A 120 4.69 14.83 -4.66
C TRP A 120 3.54 15.84 -4.70
N SER A 121 2.69 15.71 -5.71
CA SER A 121 1.44 16.46 -5.82
C SER A 121 0.33 15.55 -6.31
N LYS A 122 -0.85 15.73 -5.72
CA LYS A 122 -2.01 14.88 -6.04
C LYS A 122 -2.37 14.99 -7.52
N LYS A 123 -2.61 13.84 -8.16
CA LYS A 123 -3.18 13.78 -9.51
C LYS A 123 -4.60 14.39 -9.52
N SER A 124 -4.86 15.26 -10.49
CA SER A 124 -6.20 15.81 -10.77
C SER A 124 -7.12 14.79 -11.42
#